data_AF-A0A0R1SIQ7-F1
#
_entry.id   AF-A0A0R1SIQ7-F1
#
_cell.length_a   1.000
_cell.length_b   1.000
_cell.length_c   1.000
_cell.angle_alpha   90.00
_cell.angle_beta   90.00
_cell.angle_gamma   90.00
#
_symmetry.space_group_name_H-M   'P 1'
#
loop_
_entity.id
_entity.type
_entity.pdbx_description
1 polymer ?
#
loop_
_entity_poly.entity_id
_entity_poly.type
_entity_poly.pdbx_seq_one_letter_code
_entity_poly.pdbx_strand_id
1 'polypeptide(L)'
;MRFIVGNQSNKDERDELLTRFLVNAQDGDVIELLPGTYFSKDNPFICNIERNITIVGQSENQNDVTLYCSFTVGADTLMIFRNLIVNYPADEDNTLSAFDGAEIYCDNVKIDRNTSDYWDTIYGQNSFFSFKDSSIMTGSKTKAIGISLENSQMFADNTYFQLLFQKNSLVYLKDSLVTHKLELRRHSRLFFKNIKVDSSMTDNKDDLAVKSGSQMNGQDLVFASENPQVRILKSHFDVSNFQPGSKNINFKFDDSSKVIADGKLPSRK
;
A
#
# COMPACT_ATOMS: atom_id res chain seq x y z
N MET A 1 -25.35 -8.88 -7.54
CA MET A 1 -25.48 -10.33 -7.90
C MET A 1 -24.22 -11.06 -7.47
N ARG A 2 -24.23 -12.39 -7.28
CA ARG A 2 -23.02 -13.17 -6.99
C ARG A 2 -22.69 -14.09 -8.17
N PHE A 3 -21.46 -14.01 -8.66
CA PHE A 3 -20.93 -14.85 -9.73
C PHE A 3 -19.81 -15.72 -9.20
N ILE A 4 -19.74 -16.97 -9.64
CA ILE A 4 -18.65 -17.90 -9.28
C ILE A 4 -17.86 -18.19 -10.54
N VAL A 5 -16.54 -18.05 -10.47
CA VAL A 5 -15.60 -18.30 -11.56
C VAL A 5 -14.57 -19.34 -11.11
N GLY A 6 -14.19 -20.25 -12.02
CA GLY A 6 -13.12 -21.24 -11.79
C GLY A 6 -13.57 -22.69 -11.83
N ASN A 7 -14.86 -22.97 -12.07
CA ASN A 7 -15.37 -24.33 -12.27
C ASN A 7 -15.20 -24.83 -13.71
N GLN A 8 -14.66 -24.00 -14.60
CA GLN A 8 -14.33 -24.36 -15.97
C GLN A 8 -13.09 -25.27 -15.99
N SER A 9 -13.13 -26.33 -16.78
CA SER A 9 -11.98 -27.23 -16.98
C SER A 9 -10.86 -26.58 -17.80
N ASN A 10 -11.19 -25.62 -18.66
CA ASN A 10 -10.25 -24.88 -19.49
C ASN A 10 -9.94 -23.51 -18.87
N LYS A 11 -8.66 -23.14 -18.83
CA LYS A 11 -8.20 -21.82 -18.39
C LYS A 11 -8.75 -20.69 -19.26
N ASP A 12 -8.78 -20.85 -20.59
CA ASP A 12 -9.20 -19.78 -21.48
C ASP A 12 -10.69 -19.44 -21.26
N GLU A 13 -11.53 -20.46 -21.12
CA GLU A 13 -12.95 -20.29 -20.80
C GLU A 13 -13.17 -19.61 -19.44
N ARG A 14 -12.32 -19.94 -18.45
CA ARG A 14 -12.34 -19.31 -17.12
C ARG A 14 -11.98 -17.83 -17.21
N ASP A 15 -10.90 -17.51 -17.91
CA ASP A 15 -10.42 -16.14 -18.08
C ASP A 15 -11.42 -15.31 -18.89
N GLU A 16 -12.00 -15.85 -19.97
CA GLU A 16 -13.08 -15.20 -20.74
C GLU A 16 -14.34 -14.97 -19.91
N LEU A 17 -14.72 -15.90 -19.03
CA LEU A 17 -15.85 -15.72 -18.13
C LEU A 17 -15.57 -14.59 -17.12
N LEU A 18 -14.37 -14.57 -16.52
CA LEU A 18 -13.96 -13.51 -15.61
C LEU A 18 -13.97 -12.15 -16.29
N THR A 19 -13.37 -12.04 -17.48
CA THR A 19 -13.39 -10.80 -18.27
C THR A 19 -14.82 -10.32 -18.51
N ARG A 20 -15.74 -11.22 -18.89
CA ARG A 20 -17.14 -10.84 -19.10
C ARG A 20 -17.80 -10.34 -17.82
N PHE A 21 -17.53 -10.95 -16.66
CA PHE A 21 -18.09 -10.47 -15.40
C PHE A 21 -17.49 -9.14 -14.96
N LEU A 22 -16.20 -8.92 -15.14
CA LEU A 22 -15.56 -7.63 -14.83
C LEU A 22 -16.10 -6.50 -15.73
N VAL A 23 -16.21 -6.74 -17.03
CA VAL A 23 -16.66 -5.73 -18.01
C VAL A 23 -18.15 -5.41 -17.87
N ASN A 24 -18.99 -6.40 -17.55
CA ASN A 24 -20.45 -6.23 -17.50
C ASN A 24 -20.99 -6.07 -16.07
N ALA A 25 -20.12 -5.96 -15.07
CA ALA A 25 -20.52 -5.84 -13.68
C ALA A 25 -21.48 -4.66 -13.47
N GLN A 26 -22.41 -4.85 -12.53
CA GLN A 26 -23.28 -3.81 -12.02
C GLN A 26 -22.90 -3.47 -10.58
N ASP A 27 -23.38 -2.32 -10.10
CA ASP A 27 -23.12 -1.91 -8.72
C ASP A 27 -23.66 -2.94 -7.72
N GLY A 28 -22.81 -3.31 -6.76
CA GLY A 28 -23.09 -4.33 -5.75
C GLY A 28 -22.84 -5.77 -6.22
N ASP A 29 -22.24 -5.98 -7.40
CA ASP A 29 -21.86 -7.32 -7.83
C ASP A 29 -20.66 -7.87 -7.05
N VAL A 30 -20.71 -9.17 -6.80
CA VAL A 30 -19.68 -9.94 -6.10
C VAL A 30 -19.20 -11.05 -7.02
N ILE A 31 -17.92 -11.02 -7.37
CA ILE A 31 -17.24 -12.04 -8.17
C ILE A 31 -16.41 -12.91 -7.22
N GLU A 32 -16.81 -14.16 -7.09
CA GLU A 32 -16.12 -15.15 -6.27
C GLU A 32 -15.26 -16.06 -7.14
N LEU A 33 -14.01 -16.21 -6.74
CA LEU A 33 -12.99 -16.95 -7.47
C LEU A 33 -12.67 -18.24 -6.71
N LEU A 34 -12.84 -19.38 -7.39
CA LEU A 34 -12.32 -20.66 -6.91
C LEU A 34 -10.78 -20.65 -6.94
N PRO A 35 -10.10 -21.48 -6.13
CA PRO A 35 -8.65 -21.61 -6.18
C PRO A 35 -8.12 -21.79 -7.60
N GLY A 36 -7.11 -21.01 -7.96
CA GLY A 36 -6.53 -21.03 -9.29
C GLY A 36 -5.83 -19.72 -9.67
N THR A 37 -5.24 -19.76 -10.86
CA THR A 37 -4.56 -18.61 -11.47
C THR A 37 -5.40 -18.09 -12.63
N TYR A 38 -5.77 -16.82 -12.58
CA TYR A 38 -6.57 -16.16 -13.60
C TYR A 38 -5.70 -15.21 -14.41
N PHE A 39 -5.85 -15.28 -15.72
CA PHE A 39 -4.94 -14.68 -16.70
C PHE A 39 -3.53 -15.26 -16.57
N SER A 40 -2.59 -14.77 -17.37
CA SER A 40 -1.20 -15.26 -17.33
C SER A 40 -0.22 -14.13 -17.09
N LYS A 41 0.97 -14.49 -16.65
CA LYS A 41 2.07 -13.53 -16.50
C LYS A 41 2.43 -12.89 -17.85
N ASP A 42 2.33 -13.66 -18.93
CA ASP A 42 2.71 -13.23 -20.28
C ASP A 42 1.57 -12.49 -21.00
N ASN A 43 0.34 -12.59 -20.48
CA ASN A 43 -0.84 -11.91 -20.99
C ASN A 43 -1.73 -11.48 -19.79
N PRO A 44 -1.26 -10.48 -18.99
CA PRO A 44 -2.03 -9.98 -17.87
C PRO A 44 -3.23 -9.17 -18.36
N PHE A 45 -4.30 -9.16 -17.57
CA PHE A 45 -5.52 -8.43 -17.91
C PHE A 45 -5.49 -7.01 -17.34
N ILE A 46 -5.69 -6.01 -18.17
CA ILE A 46 -5.80 -4.61 -17.76
C ILE A 46 -7.27 -4.23 -17.77
N CYS A 47 -7.77 -3.67 -16.67
CA CYS A 47 -9.18 -3.39 -16.52
C CYS A 47 -9.44 -2.05 -15.84
N ASN A 48 -10.37 -1.29 -16.41
CA ASN A 48 -10.93 -0.09 -15.79
C ASN A 48 -12.24 -0.48 -15.08
N ILE A 49 -12.35 -0.11 -13.81
CA ILE A 49 -13.52 -0.38 -12.97
C ILE A 49 -14.22 0.94 -12.68
N GLU A 50 -15.44 1.06 -13.18
CA GLU A 50 -16.32 2.23 -13.01
C GLU A 50 -17.61 1.87 -12.26
N ARG A 51 -17.61 0.71 -11.59
CA ARG A 51 -18.77 0.13 -10.90
C ARG A 51 -18.37 -0.37 -9.52
N ASN A 52 -19.31 -0.30 -8.60
CA ASN A 52 -19.10 -0.74 -7.23
C ASN A 52 -19.06 -2.27 -7.16
N ILE A 53 -17.90 -2.88 -7.04
CA ILE A 53 -17.77 -4.35 -7.11
C ILE A 53 -16.91 -4.94 -6.00
N THR A 54 -17.13 -6.22 -5.73
CA THR A 54 -16.31 -7.03 -4.82
C THR A 54 -15.72 -8.21 -5.57
N ILE A 55 -14.42 -8.46 -5.40
CA ILE A 55 -13.74 -9.67 -5.87
C ILE A 55 -13.20 -10.41 -4.65
N VAL A 56 -13.59 -11.68 -4.51
CA VAL A 56 -13.26 -12.50 -3.33
C VAL A 56 -12.74 -13.87 -3.75
N GLY A 57 -11.57 -14.27 -3.22
CA GLY A 57 -11.14 -15.66 -3.26
C GLY A 57 -11.96 -16.51 -2.28
N GLN A 58 -12.44 -17.67 -2.73
CA GLN A 58 -13.27 -18.55 -1.91
C GLN A 58 -12.49 -19.20 -0.75
N SER A 59 -11.17 -19.38 -0.92
CA SER A 59 -10.30 -19.86 0.15
C SER A 59 -9.93 -18.72 1.11
N GLU A 60 -9.67 -19.04 2.38
CA GLU A 60 -9.11 -18.09 3.35
C GLU A 60 -7.60 -17.89 3.17
N ASN A 61 -6.93 -18.76 2.40
CA ASN A 61 -5.54 -18.56 2.04
C ASN A 61 -5.45 -17.68 0.79
N GLN A 62 -4.97 -16.45 0.93
CA GLN A 62 -4.83 -15.52 -0.18
C GLN A 62 -3.98 -16.07 -1.34
N ASN A 63 -3.07 -17.02 -1.09
CA ASN A 63 -2.21 -17.60 -2.11
C ASN A 63 -2.94 -18.58 -3.05
N ASP A 64 -4.14 -19.03 -2.68
CA ASP A 64 -4.91 -19.99 -3.49
C ASP A 64 -5.52 -19.34 -4.74
N VAL A 65 -5.67 -18.00 -4.75
CA VAL A 65 -6.18 -17.24 -5.89
C VAL A 65 -5.17 -16.19 -6.32
N THR A 66 -4.72 -16.26 -7.57
CA THR A 66 -3.84 -15.23 -8.16
C THR A 66 -4.49 -14.65 -9.41
N LEU A 67 -4.66 -13.34 -9.41
CA LEU A 67 -5.08 -12.53 -10.55
C LEU A 67 -3.85 -11.86 -11.17
N TYR A 68 -3.53 -12.20 -12.41
CA TYR A 68 -2.55 -11.44 -13.19
C TYR A 68 -3.25 -10.23 -13.85
N CYS A 69 -3.39 -9.13 -13.10
CA CYS A 69 -4.16 -7.96 -13.53
C CYS A 69 -3.56 -6.63 -13.12
N SER A 70 -3.85 -5.60 -13.92
CA SER A 70 -3.81 -4.20 -13.51
C SER A 70 -5.24 -3.65 -13.41
N PHE A 71 -5.55 -2.98 -12.31
CA PHE A 71 -6.85 -2.34 -12.09
C PHE A 71 -6.70 -0.82 -12.03
N THR A 72 -7.49 -0.11 -12.83
CA THR A 72 -7.71 1.33 -12.69
C THR A 72 -9.13 1.58 -12.22
N VAL A 73 -9.29 2.10 -11.01
CA VAL A 73 -10.59 2.39 -10.40
C VAL A 73 -10.91 3.87 -10.62
N GLY A 74 -12.01 4.09 -11.33
CA GLY A 74 -12.49 5.42 -11.72
C GLY A 74 -13.15 6.19 -10.58
N ALA A 75 -13.60 7.39 -10.90
CA ALA A 75 -14.17 8.33 -9.94
C ALA A 75 -15.36 7.76 -9.16
N ASP A 76 -15.48 8.14 -7.88
CA ASP A 76 -16.58 7.78 -6.98
C ASP A 76 -16.97 6.28 -6.98
N THR A 77 -16.00 5.41 -7.25
CA THR A 77 -16.19 3.97 -7.40
C THR A 77 -15.61 3.21 -6.21
N LEU A 78 -16.36 2.26 -5.67
CA LEU A 78 -15.93 1.38 -4.59
C LEU A 78 -15.48 0.02 -5.12
N MET A 79 -14.27 -0.41 -4.74
CA MET A 79 -13.76 -1.73 -5.07
C MET A 79 -13.30 -2.46 -3.81
N ILE A 80 -13.77 -3.69 -3.62
CA ILE A 80 -13.38 -4.55 -2.50
C ILE A 80 -12.62 -5.77 -3.02
N PHE A 81 -11.45 -6.06 -2.44
CA PHE A 81 -10.68 -7.28 -2.65
C PHE A 81 -10.58 -8.07 -1.36
N ARG A 82 -10.77 -9.40 -1.43
CA ARG A 82 -10.60 -10.29 -0.27
C ARG A 82 -9.94 -11.62 -0.65
N ASN A 83 -9.04 -12.10 0.19
CA ASN A 83 -8.42 -13.43 0.10
C ASN A 83 -7.81 -13.76 -1.27
N LEU A 84 -7.01 -12.86 -1.84
CA LEU A 84 -6.42 -13.08 -3.16
C LEU A 84 -5.09 -12.36 -3.33
N ILE A 85 -4.34 -12.77 -4.35
CA ILE A 85 -3.20 -12.04 -4.88
C ILE A 85 -3.62 -11.28 -6.14
N VAL A 86 -3.30 -9.98 -6.20
CA VAL A 86 -3.28 -9.22 -7.46
C VAL A 86 -1.82 -8.98 -7.84
N ASN A 87 -1.44 -9.37 -9.05
CA ASN A 87 -0.09 -9.19 -9.55
C ASN A 87 -0.12 -8.61 -10.97
N TYR A 88 0.60 -7.52 -11.20
CA TYR A 88 0.85 -7.04 -12.55
C TYR A 88 2.34 -7.17 -12.90
N PRO A 89 2.71 -8.10 -13.80
CA PRO A 89 4.10 -8.43 -14.09
C PRO A 89 4.65 -7.72 -15.33
N ALA A 90 3.87 -6.83 -15.96
CA ALA A 90 4.29 -6.07 -17.13
C ALA A 90 4.78 -4.66 -16.75
N ASP A 91 5.74 -4.16 -17.54
CA ASP A 91 6.29 -2.83 -17.38
C ASP A 91 5.41 -1.86 -18.20
N GLU A 92 4.56 -1.03 -17.58
CA GLU A 92 3.86 0.12 -18.23
C GLU A 92 2.74 0.75 -17.38
N ASP A 93 2.20 0.05 -16.37
CA ASP A 93 1.09 0.52 -15.53
C ASP A 93 1.26 0.13 -14.06
N ASN A 94 0.55 0.75 -13.13
CA ASN A 94 0.46 0.28 -11.74
C ASN A 94 -0.29 -1.06 -11.66
N THR A 95 -0.09 -1.82 -10.57
CA THR A 95 -0.95 -3.00 -10.30
C THR A 95 -2.36 -2.55 -9.89
N LEU A 96 -2.45 -1.45 -9.15
CA LEU A 96 -3.72 -0.82 -8.78
C LEU A 96 -3.58 0.71 -8.80
N SER A 97 -4.50 1.38 -9.47
CA SER A 97 -4.64 2.84 -9.44
C SER A 97 -6.06 3.23 -9.04
N ALA A 98 -6.21 4.28 -8.24
CA ALA A 98 -7.53 4.76 -7.79
C ALA A 98 -7.60 6.29 -7.80
N PHE A 99 -8.63 6.83 -8.45
CA PHE A 99 -8.75 8.26 -8.72
C PHE A 99 -10.06 8.85 -8.20
N ASP A 100 -10.03 10.13 -7.84
CA ASP A 100 -11.21 11.02 -7.80
C ASP A 100 -12.42 10.47 -7.04
N GLY A 101 -12.26 10.24 -5.74
CA GLY A 101 -13.30 9.74 -4.86
C GLY A 101 -13.37 8.21 -4.79
N ALA A 102 -12.57 7.49 -5.57
CA ALA A 102 -12.50 6.03 -5.50
C ALA A 102 -12.17 5.52 -4.10
N GLU A 103 -12.85 4.45 -3.69
CA GLU A 103 -12.69 3.79 -2.39
C GLU A 103 -12.24 2.34 -2.57
N ILE A 104 -11.05 2.00 -2.06
CA ILE A 104 -10.50 0.65 -2.14
C ILE A 104 -10.47 0.00 -0.75
N TYR A 105 -11.04 -1.19 -0.64
CA TYR A 105 -11.00 -2.00 0.57
C TYR A 105 -10.33 -3.35 0.31
N CYS A 106 -9.30 -3.66 1.10
CA CYS A 106 -8.53 -4.90 0.99
C CYS A 106 -8.48 -5.62 2.34
N ASP A 107 -8.85 -6.90 2.37
CA ASP A 107 -8.84 -7.76 3.55
C ASP A 107 -8.18 -9.10 3.20
N ASN A 108 -7.01 -9.38 3.79
CA ASN A 108 -6.18 -10.55 3.46
C ASN A 108 -5.84 -10.61 1.96
N VAL A 109 -5.22 -9.53 1.46
CA VAL A 109 -4.85 -9.36 0.06
C VAL A 109 -3.36 -9.09 -0.07
N LYS A 110 -2.73 -9.73 -1.06
CA LYS A 110 -1.39 -9.37 -1.51
C LYS A 110 -1.47 -8.64 -2.85
N ILE A 111 -0.99 -7.41 -2.90
CA ILE A 111 -0.84 -6.65 -4.16
C ILE A 111 0.66 -6.60 -4.45
N ASP A 112 1.05 -7.22 -5.55
CA ASP A 112 2.45 -7.43 -5.90
C ASP A 112 2.75 -6.86 -7.28
N ARG A 113 3.98 -6.40 -7.45
CA ARG A 113 4.52 -5.94 -8.72
C ARG A 113 5.91 -6.51 -8.89
N ASN A 114 6.06 -7.68 -9.51
CA ASN A 114 7.36 -8.32 -9.70
C ASN A 114 8.07 -7.84 -10.98
N THR A 115 8.19 -6.53 -11.16
CA THR A 115 8.76 -5.89 -12.35
C THR A 115 10.09 -5.20 -12.06
N SER A 116 10.75 -4.74 -13.13
CA SER A 116 12.06 -4.07 -13.05
C SER A 116 11.98 -2.57 -13.32
N ASP A 117 10.78 -2.02 -13.49
CA ASP A 117 10.57 -0.60 -13.78
C ASP A 117 10.49 0.26 -12.50
N TYR A 118 10.03 1.51 -12.67
CA TYR A 118 9.90 2.50 -11.59
C TYR A 118 8.45 2.90 -11.33
N TRP A 119 7.49 2.14 -11.88
CA TRP A 119 6.08 2.37 -11.61
C TRP A 119 5.77 1.96 -10.17
N ASP A 120 4.88 2.72 -9.53
CA ASP A 120 4.42 2.41 -8.19
C ASP A 120 3.56 1.13 -8.24
N THR A 121 3.57 0.27 -7.21
CA THR A 121 2.64 -0.87 -7.18
C THR A 121 1.20 -0.36 -7.07
N ILE A 122 0.98 0.61 -6.17
CA ILE A 122 -0.30 1.29 -5.98
C ILE A 122 -0.12 2.81 -6.13
N TYR A 123 -0.93 3.43 -6.96
CA TYR A 123 -1.06 4.88 -7.04
C TYR A 123 -2.47 5.34 -6.66
N GLY A 124 -2.57 6.33 -5.78
CA GLY A 124 -3.83 6.91 -5.36
C GLY A 124 -3.82 8.43 -5.49
N GLN A 125 -4.82 8.97 -6.19
CA GLN A 125 -5.04 10.41 -6.26
C GLN A 125 -6.48 10.75 -5.88
N ASN A 126 -6.68 11.65 -4.91
CA ASN A 126 -8.01 12.04 -4.43
C ASN A 126 -8.87 10.84 -3.97
N SER A 127 -8.26 9.80 -3.40
CA SER A 127 -8.90 8.50 -3.18
C SER A 127 -8.80 8.02 -1.73
N PHE A 128 -9.55 6.97 -1.41
CA PHE A 128 -9.58 6.34 -0.10
C PHE A 128 -9.09 4.89 -0.19
N PHE A 129 -8.27 4.47 0.76
CA PHE A 129 -7.82 3.09 0.90
C PHE A 129 -8.00 2.57 2.32
N SER A 130 -8.39 1.29 2.45
CA SER A 130 -8.42 0.57 3.71
C SER A 130 -7.79 -0.80 3.53
N PHE A 131 -6.72 -1.08 4.26
CA PHE A 131 -6.03 -2.37 4.24
C PHE A 131 -6.12 -3.08 5.58
N LYS A 132 -6.39 -4.37 5.54
CA LYS A 132 -6.35 -5.24 6.72
C LYS A 132 -5.67 -6.55 6.36
N ASP A 133 -4.76 -7.02 7.22
CA ASP A 133 -4.07 -8.30 7.06
C ASP A 133 -3.42 -8.46 5.66
N SER A 134 -2.95 -7.35 5.08
CA SER A 134 -2.59 -7.25 3.66
C SER A 134 -1.09 -7.01 3.45
N SER A 135 -0.61 -7.26 2.24
CA SER A 135 0.79 -7.04 1.86
C SER A 135 0.92 -6.35 0.52
N ILE A 136 1.55 -5.18 0.52
CA ILE A 136 1.82 -4.39 -0.68
C ILE A 136 3.30 -4.48 -0.99
N MET A 137 3.61 -5.22 -2.05
CA MET A 137 4.96 -5.53 -2.46
C MET A 137 5.31 -4.81 -3.75
N THR A 138 6.55 -4.34 -3.80
CA THR A 138 7.21 -3.85 -4.99
C THR A 138 8.32 -4.84 -5.34
N GLY A 139 8.63 -4.96 -6.63
CA GLY A 139 9.62 -5.91 -7.12
C GLY A 139 11.03 -5.63 -6.56
N SER A 140 12.03 -6.32 -7.11
CA SER A 140 13.40 -6.30 -6.59
C SER A 140 14.10 -4.93 -6.62
N LYS A 141 13.53 -3.91 -7.26
CA LYS A 141 14.07 -2.56 -7.26
C LYS A 141 13.70 -1.77 -6.01
N THR A 142 14.72 -1.34 -5.28
CA THR A 142 14.65 -0.57 -4.03
C THR A 142 14.05 0.84 -4.15
N LYS A 143 13.84 1.35 -5.38
CA LYS A 143 13.30 2.70 -5.64
C LYS A 143 11.83 2.72 -6.05
N ALA A 144 11.25 1.59 -6.42
CA ALA A 144 9.83 1.52 -6.74
C ALA A 144 9.01 1.67 -5.45
N ILE A 145 7.93 2.43 -5.52
CA ILE A 145 7.07 2.75 -4.39
C ILE A 145 5.96 1.71 -4.32
N GLY A 146 5.78 1.03 -3.19
CA GLY A 146 4.66 0.09 -3.04
C GLY A 146 3.33 0.81 -2.99
N ILE A 147 3.25 1.94 -2.29
CA ILE A 147 2.05 2.79 -2.32
C ILE A 147 2.38 4.28 -2.27
N SER A 148 1.80 5.00 -3.23
CA SER A 148 2.00 6.42 -3.46
C SER A 148 0.66 7.13 -3.40
N LEU A 149 0.48 7.98 -2.38
CA LEU A 149 -0.78 8.66 -2.10
C LEU A 149 -0.65 10.17 -2.37
N GLU A 150 -1.56 10.74 -3.16
CA GLU A 150 -1.67 12.17 -3.44
C GLU A 150 -3.08 12.69 -3.15
N ASN A 151 -3.20 13.57 -2.14
CA ASN A 151 -4.51 14.09 -1.70
C ASN A 151 -5.51 12.98 -1.30
N SER A 152 -5.00 11.90 -0.71
CA SER A 152 -5.77 10.69 -0.41
C SER A 152 -5.85 10.42 1.09
N GLN A 153 -6.73 9.49 1.48
CA GLN A 153 -6.81 8.97 2.84
C GLN A 153 -6.53 7.47 2.86
N MET A 154 -5.83 6.98 3.89
CA MET A 154 -5.60 5.55 4.08
C MET A 154 -5.76 5.12 5.54
N PHE A 155 -6.41 3.99 5.76
CA PHE A 155 -6.36 3.21 7.00
C PHE A 155 -5.67 1.88 6.74
N ALA A 156 -4.78 1.46 7.64
CA ALA A 156 -4.17 0.13 7.56
C ALA A 156 -4.01 -0.50 8.94
N ASP A 157 -4.43 -1.76 9.08
CA ASP A 157 -4.22 -2.58 10.28
C ASP A 157 -3.52 -3.88 9.87
N ASN A 158 -2.47 -4.27 10.60
CA ASN A 158 -1.67 -5.46 10.31
C ASN A 158 -1.26 -5.57 8.82
N THR A 159 -0.69 -4.51 8.27
CA THR A 159 -0.37 -4.42 6.84
C THR A 159 1.13 -4.22 6.61
N TYR A 160 1.65 -4.90 5.59
CA TYR A 160 3.01 -4.76 5.10
C TYR A 160 3.07 -3.84 3.88
N PHE A 161 4.02 -2.92 3.85
CA PHE A 161 4.30 -2.05 2.71
C PHE A 161 5.79 -2.05 2.37
N GLN A 162 6.14 -2.28 1.11
CA GLN A 162 7.43 -1.85 0.59
C GLN A 162 7.35 -0.40 0.15
N LEU A 163 8.01 0.50 0.87
CA LEU A 163 8.01 1.94 0.60
C LEU A 163 6.60 2.58 0.63
N LEU A 164 6.30 3.29 1.72
CA LEU A 164 5.07 4.07 1.87
C LEU A 164 5.37 5.56 1.64
N PHE A 165 4.84 6.12 0.55
CA PHE A 165 4.98 7.52 0.20
C PHE A 165 3.63 8.24 0.20
N GLN A 166 3.58 9.41 0.83
CA GLN A 166 2.35 10.19 0.91
C GLN A 166 2.59 11.70 0.75
N LYS A 167 1.71 12.36 0.00
CA LYS A 167 1.77 13.76 -0.39
C LYS A 167 0.40 14.41 -0.23
N ASN A 168 0.29 15.39 0.67
CA ASN A 168 -0.99 16.04 1.01
C ASN A 168 -2.08 15.04 1.44
N SER A 169 -1.69 13.96 2.11
CA SER A 169 -2.58 12.84 2.42
C SER A 169 -2.73 12.62 3.92
N LEU A 170 -3.77 11.90 4.33
CA LEU A 170 -4.03 11.53 5.72
C LEU A 170 -3.96 10.01 5.88
N VAL A 171 -3.06 9.52 6.73
CA VAL A 171 -2.85 8.08 6.91
C VAL A 171 -2.96 7.69 8.38
N TYR A 172 -3.61 6.56 8.63
CA TYR A 172 -3.70 5.90 9.94
C TYR A 172 -3.13 4.48 9.84
N LEU A 173 -2.09 4.18 10.62
CA LEU A 173 -1.46 2.86 10.64
C LEU A 173 -1.56 2.20 12.02
N LYS A 174 -1.87 0.91 12.04
CA LYS A 174 -1.82 0.10 13.24
C LYS A 174 -1.13 -1.24 12.94
N ASP A 175 -0.27 -1.68 13.85
CA ASP A 175 0.38 -3.00 13.79
C ASP A 175 1.06 -3.29 12.44
N SER A 176 1.64 -2.27 11.80
CA SER A 176 2.08 -2.33 10.40
C SER A 176 3.60 -2.34 10.24
N LEU A 177 4.08 -2.92 9.14
CA LEU A 177 5.50 -2.97 8.77
C LEU A 177 5.73 -2.20 7.46
N VAL A 178 6.59 -1.20 7.50
CA VAL A 178 7.09 -0.51 6.30
C VAL A 178 8.53 -0.91 6.07
N THR A 179 8.83 -1.49 4.92
CA THR A 179 10.20 -1.73 4.49
C THR A 179 10.67 -0.66 3.53
N HIS A 180 11.98 -0.62 3.28
CA HIS A 180 12.67 0.34 2.42
C HIS A 180 12.66 1.77 2.98
N LYS A 181 11.48 2.41 3.06
CA LYS A 181 11.34 3.80 3.52
C LYS A 181 9.90 4.20 3.84
N LEU A 182 9.73 5.06 4.84
CA LEU A 182 8.49 5.80 5.11
C LEU A 182 8.70 7.30 4.82
N GLU A 183 7.92 7.90 3.92
CA GLU A 183 8.08 9.32 3.57
C GLU A 183 6.78 10.11 3.46
N LEU A 184 6.75 11.26 4.16
CA LEU A 184 5.67 12.24 4.17
C LEU A 184 6.12 13.56 3.54
N ARG A 185 5.28 14.12 2.66
CA ARG A 185 5.50 15.44 2.04
C ARG A 185 4.24 16.29 1.95
N ARG A 186 4.42 17.60 1.79
CA ARG A 186 3.39 18.59 1.45
C ARG A 186 2.15 18.49 2.35
N HIS A 187 2.29 18.82 3.63
CA HIS A 187 1.18 18.86 4.59
C HIS A 187 0.48 17.51 4.84
N SER A 188 1.14 16.38 4.54
CA SER A 188 0.64 15.05 4.91
C SER A 188 0.57 14.88 6.42
N ARG A 189 -0.37 14.05 6.88
CA ARG A 189 -0.55 13.68 8.29
C ARG A 189 -0.54 12.16 8.44
N LEU A 190 0.31 11.65 9.32
CA LEU A 190 0.33 10.24 9.71
C LEU A 190 0.06 10.11 11.20
N PHE A 191 -0.93 9.29 11.55
CA PHE A 191 -1.19 8.83 12.90
C PHE A 191 -0.92 7.33 12.97
N PHE A 192 -0.23 6.87 14.01
CA PHE A 192 0.06 5.44 14.11
C PHE A 192 0.11 4.88 15.53
N LYS A 193 -0.03 3.56 15.60
CA LYS A 193 0.28 2.75 16.79
C LYS A 193 1.00 1.48 16.36
N ASN A 194 2.14 1.16 16.98
CA ASN A 194 2.91 -0.06 16.72
C ASN A 194 3.28 -0.20 15.23
N ILE A 195 4.27 0.56 14.80
CA ILE A 195 4.81 0.43 13.44
C ILE A 195 6.27 0.00 13.48
N LYS A 196 6.64 -0.90 12.58
CA LYS A 196 8.04 -1.27 12.34
C LYS A 196 8.51 -0.68 11.01
N VAL A 197 9.68 -0.07 11.00
CA VAL A 197 10.38 0.41 9.82
C VAL A 197 11.65 -0.43 9.62
N ASP A 198 11.76 -1.09 8.47
CA ASP A 198 12.89 -1.96 8.15
C ASP A 198 13.51 -1.60 6.79
N SER A 199 14.56 -0.79 6.85
CA SER A 199 15.34 -0.37 5.69
C SER A 199 16.57 -1.24 5.43
N SER A 200 16.80 -2.31 6.22
CA SER A 200 18.07 -3.05 6.26
C SER A 200 18.51 -3.64 4.91
N MET A 201 17.54 -3.86 4.02
CA MET A 201 17.75 -4.41 2.69
C MET A 201 17.90 -3.33 1.59
N THR A 202 18.00 -2.05 1.94
CA THR A 202 18.03 -0.94 0.97
C THR A 202 19.03 0.16 1.31
N ASP A 203 19.64 0.74 0.27
CA ASP A 203 20.58 1.87 0.38
C ASP A 203 19.88 3.24 0.50
N ASN A 204 18.68 3.29 1.09
CA ASN A 204 17.98 4.55 1.28
C ASN A 204 18.71 5.41 2.31
N LYS A 205 18.93 6.69 1.96
CA LYS A 205 19.62 7.64 2.85
C LYS A 205 18.94 7.82 4.21
N ASP A 206 17.61 7.84 4.19
CA ASP A 206 16.77 8.07 5.36
C ASP A 206 15.78 6.89 5.45
N ASP A 207 15.68 6.21 6.59
CA ASP A 207 14.65 5.20 6.88
C ASP A 207 13.26 5.85 6.92
N LEU A 208 13.20 7.05 7.50
CA LEU A 208 11.99 7.80 7.73
C LEU A 208 12.21 9.27 7.43
N ALA A 209 11.31 9.88 6.66
CA ALA A 209 11.38 11.30 6.33
C ALA A 209 10.02 11.99 6.47
N VAL A 210 9.97 13.10 7.23
CA VAL A 210 8.79 13.95 7.37
C VAL A 210 9.14 15.37 6.91
N LYS A 211 8.52 15.82 5.82
CA LYS A 211 8.94 17.05 5.13
C LYS A 211 7.78 17.97 4.79
N SER A 212 8.10 19.26 4.63
CA SER A 212 7.25 20.26 3.98
C SER A 212 5.88 20.43 4.64
N GLY A 213 5.88 20.85 5.90
CA GLY A 213 4.67 21.11 6.68
C GLY A 213 3.88 19.87 7.08
N SER A 214 4.48 18.68 6.95
CA SER A 214 3.83 17.42 7.30
C SER A 214 3.90 17.15 8.80
N GLN A 215 3.06 16.23 9.26
CA GLN A 215 2.94 15.84 10.67
C GLN A 215 2.97 14.33 10.81
N MET A 216 3.75 13.83 11.76
CA MET A 216 3.75 12.43 12.15
C MET A 216 3.57 12.31 13.66
N ASN A 217 2.52 11.60 14.08
CA ASN A 217 2.19 11.38 15.48
C ASN A 217 1.94 9.89 15.75
N GLY A 218 2.42 9.36 16.87
CA GLY A 218 2.11 8.00 17.25
C GLY A 218 2.93 7.44 18.39
N GLN A 219 2.72 6.17 18.68
CA GLN A 219 3.42 5.43 19.73
C GLN A 219 3.92 4.09 19.21
N ASP A 220 5.00 3.60 19.80
CA ASP A 220 5.60 2.30 19.54
C ASP A 220 6.19 2.22 18.11
N LEU A 221 7.21 3.05 17.84
CA LEU A 221 7.95 3.07 16.56
C LEU A 221 9.23 2.23 16.68
N VAL A 222 9.26 1.12 15.97
CA VAL A 222 10.38 0.19 15.93
C VAL A 222 11.17 0.37 14.64
N PHE A 223 12.48 0.56 14.72
CA PHE A 223 13.39 0.44 13.59
C PHE A 223 14.14 -0.89 13.68
N ALA A 224 14.24 -1.61 12.56
CA ALA A 224 15.06 -2.81 12.48
C ALA A 224 16.57 -2.49 12.38
N SER A 225 16.91 -1.34 11.79
CA SER A 225 18.29 -0.88 11.68
C SER A 225 18.86 -0.52 13.06
N GLU A 226 20.12 -0.87 13.29
CA GLU A 226 20.83 -0.51 14.53
C GLU A 226 21.07 1.00 14.64
N ASN A 227 21.19 1.70 13.51
CA ASN A 227 21.50 3.14 13.42
C ASN A 227 20.51 3.87 12.50
N PRO A 228 19.22 3.91 12.84
CA PRO A 228 18.19 4.45 11.95
C PRO A 228 18.38 5.93 11.69
N GLN A 229 18.18 6.34 10.44
CA GLN A 229 18.30 7.69 9.92
C GLN A 229 16.91 8.31 9.79
N VAL A 230 16.64 9.33 10.61
CA VAL A 230 15.34 10.02 10.65
C VAL A 230 15.51 11.47 10.26
N ARG A 231 14.82 11.91 9.20
CA ARG A 231 14.91 13.27 8.69
C ARG A 231 13.60 14.04 8.82
N ILE A 232 13.60 15.13 9.59
CA ILE A 232 12.44 16.00 9.78
C ILE A 232 12.75 17.41 9.23
N LEU A 233 11.97 17.91 8.27
CA LEU A 233 12.25 19.19 7.60
C LEU A 233 11.00 20.05 7.53
N LYS A 234 11.03 21.25 8.13
CA LYS A 234 9.90 22.18 8.23
C LYS A 234 8.60 21.47 8.63
N SER A 235 8.64 20.59 9.64
CA SER A 235 7.55 19.64 9.92
C SER A 235 7.34 19.41 11.42
N HIS A 236 6.26 18.72 11.77
CA HIS A 236 5.97 18.30 13.13
C HIS A 236 6.15 16.78 13.29
N PHE A 237 6.84 16.37 14.34
CA PHE A 237 7.10 14.98 14.67
C PHE A 237 6.94 14.82 16.18
N ASP A 238 6.01 13.97 16.61
CA ASP A 238 5.73 13.68 18.02
C ASP A 238 5.49 12.18 18.18
N VAL A 239 6.52 11.47 18.65
CA VAL A 239 6.49 10.02 18.76
C VAL A 239 7.07 9.58 20.10
N SER A 240 6.47 8.54 20.69
CA SER A 240 6.92 7.91 21.92
C SER A 240 7.17 6.41 21.77
N ASN A 241 7.94 5.85 22.70
CA ASN A 241 8.27 4.42 22.82
C ASN A 241 9.04 3.87 21.61
N PHE A 242 10.23 4.40 21.37
CA PHE A 242 11.07 3.91 20.28
C PHE A 242 11.81 2.61 20.63
N GLN A 243 12.03 1.78 19.62
CA GLN A 243 13.01 0.69 19.65
C GLN A 243 13.86 0.73 18.37
N PRO A 244 15.19 0.94 18.42
CA PRO A 244 15.98 1.21 19.61
C PRO A 244 15.56 2.55 20.24
N GLY A 245 15.88 2.74 21.53
CA GLY A 245 15.54 3.98 22.22
C GLY A 245 16.05 5.23 21.49
N SER A 246 15.34 6.35 21.61
CA SER A 246 15.54 7.57 20.80
C SER A 246 16.98 8.12 20.75
N LYS A 247 17.83 7.85 21.74
CA LYS A 247 19.26 8.24 21.76
C LYS A 247 20.11 7.53 20.69
N ASN A 248 19.67 6.36 20.24
CA ASN A 248 20.35 5.54 19.24
C ASN A 248 19.87 5.86 17.81
N ILE A 249 18.90 6.76 17.68
CA ILE A 249 18.38 7.21 16.39
C ILE A 249 19.15 8.45 15.93
N ASN A 250 19.49 8.50 14.65
CA ASN A 250 20.16 9.63 14.04
C ASN A 250 19.12 10.62 13.50
N PHE A 251 18.73 11.56 14.35
CA PHE A 251 17.78 12.61 14.02
C PHE A 251 18.47 13.80 13.33
N LYS A 252 18.04 14.08 12.10
CA LYS A 252 18.40 15.30 11.36
C LYS A 252 17.17 16.17 11.16
N PHE A 253 17.15 17.32 11.83
CA PHE A 253 16.06 18.28 11.72
C PHE A 253 16.53 19.72 11.54
N ASP A 254 15.65 20.60 11.05
CA ASP A 254 15.89 22.05 10.96
C ASP A 254 15.26 22.79 12.15
N ASP A 255 15.66 24.05 12.34
CA ASP A 255 15.25 24.86 13.50
C ASP A 255 13.76 25.24 13.44
N SER A 256 13.13 25.12 12.26
CA SER A 256 11.70 25.36 12.07
C SER A 256 10.83 24.14 12.37
N SER A 257 11.43 22.97 12.58
CA SER A 257 10.71 21.74 12.86
C SER A 257 10.40 21.60 14.35
N LYS A 258 9.21 21.09 14.66
CA LYS A 258 8.81 20.75 16.04
C LYS A 258 8.98 19.25 16.23
N VAL A 259 10.06 18.84 16.90
CA VAL A 259 10.43 17.43 17.08
C VAL A 259 10.37 17.06 18.56
N ILE A 260 9.55 16.08 18.90
CA ILE A 260 9.41 15.49 20.22
C ILE A 260 9.56 13.97 20.06
N ALA A 261 10.55 13.40 20.76
CA ALA A 261 10.82 11.98 20.83
C ALA A 261 10.86 11.57 22.31
N ASP A 262 9.97 10.67 22.74
CA ASP A 262 9.81 10.27 24.15
C ASP A 262 9.60 11.47 25.08
N GLY A 263 8.79 12.44 24.65
CA GLY A 263 8.48 13.65 25.40
C GLY A 263 9.61 14.68 25.50
N LYS A 264 10.72 14.50 24.76
CA LYS A 264 11.89 15.39 24.78
C LYS A 264 12.34 15.77 23.37
N LEU A 265 13.02 16.90 23.23
CA LEU A 265 13.74 17.22 22.00
C LEU A 265 14.95 16.28 21.87
N PRO A 266 15.04 15.44 20.81
CA PRO A 266 16.20 14.56 20.62
C PRO A 266 17.46 15.36 20.28
N SER A 267 18.64 14.78 20.54
CA SER A 267 19.90 15.38 20.12
C SER A 267 19.99 15.41 18.59
N ARG A 268 20.29 16.58 18.03
CA ARG A 268 20.59 16.74 16.61
C ARG A 268 21.96 16.11 16.31
N LYS A 269 22.02 15.18 15.37
CA LYS A 269 23.27 14.59 14.85
C LYS A 269 23.52 15.04 13.42
#